data_AF-A0A2N2LKW3-F1
#
_entry.id   AF-A0A2N2LKW3-F1
#
_cell.length_a   1.000
_cell.length_b   1.000
_cell.length_c   1.000
_cell.angle_alpha   90.00
_cell.angle_beta   90.00
_cell.angle_gamma   90.00
#
_symmetry.space_group_name_H-M   'P 1'
#
loop_
_entity.id
_entity.type
_entity.pdbx_description
1 polymer ?
#
loop_
_entity_poly.entity_id
_entity_poly.type
_entity_poly.pdbx_seq_one_letter_code
_entity_poly.pdbx_strand_id
1 'polypeptide(L)' 'MGSFAAKTLLQTETPITALRGRFHMYEGIKLMPTYHPAYLLRNPPAKKQVWEDVQLIMKEIEPGRPS' A
#
# COMPACT_ATOMS: atom_id res chain seq x y z
N MET A 1 0.41 -9.17 17.94
CA MET A 1 0.78 -7.74 17.81
C MET A 1 0.66 -7.34 16.35
N GLY A 2 -0.27 -6.47 15.95
CA GLY A 2 -0.51 -6.25 14.51
C GLY A 2 -1.34 -5.01 14.16
N SER A 3 -1.42 -4.04 15.06
CA SER A 3 -2.19 -2.80 14.86
C SER A 3 -1.28 -1.58 14.63
N PHE A 4 0.04 -1.73 14.80
CA PHE A 4 0.98 -0.61 14.84
C PHE A 4 1.68 -0.30 13.52
N ALA A 5 1.72 -1.21 12.54
CA ALA A 5 2.44 -0.96 11.29
C ALA A 5 1.84 0.20 10.47
N ALA A 6 0.52 0.42 10.53
CA ALA A 6 -0.12 1.52 9.80
C ALA A 6 -0.01 2.87 10.52
N LYS A 7 0.02 2.90 11.86
CA LYS A 7 0.22 4.15 12.63
C LYS A 7 1.68 4.62 12.65
N THR A 8 2.64 3.70 12.55
CA THR A 8 4.07 4.03 12.68
C THR A 8 4.74 4.48 11.38
N LEU A 9 4.26 4.05 10.21
CA LEU A 9 4.96 4.32 8.95
C LEU A 9 4.80 5.75 8.42
N LEU A 10 3.77 6.50 8.81
CA LEU A 10 3.47 7.80 8.18
C LEU A 10 3.08 8.94 9.13
N GLN A 11 3.21 8.79 10.45
CA GLN A 11 2.93 9.85 11.46
C GLN A 11 1.62 10.62 11.25
N THR A 12 0.63 10.02 10.59
CA THR A 12 -0.62 10.66 10.21
C THR A 12 -1.78 9.81 10.69
N GLU A 13 -2.81 10.45 11.24
CA GLU A 13 -4.06 9.78 11.68
C GLU A 13 -4.91 9.28 10.50
N THR A 14 -4.40 9.38 9.26
CA THR A 14 -5.14 9.04 8.06
C THR A 14 -5.31 7.52 7.95
N PRO A 15 -6.56 7.03 7.80
CA PRO A 15 -6.80 5.60 7.70
C PRO A 15 -6.19 5.01 6.42
N ILE A 16 -5.68 3.78 6.50
CA ILE A 16 -5.07 3.08 5.36
C ILE A 16 -6.01 2.96 4.16
N THR A 17 -7.34 2.91 4.39
CA THR A 17 -8.38 2.90 3.36
C THR A 17 -8.33 4.14 2.46
N ALA A 18 -7.93 5.28 3.00
CA ALA A 18 -7.77 6.53 2.26
C ALA A 18 -6.37 6.65 1.62
N LEU A 19 -5.37 5.92 2.13
CA LEU A 19 -3.99 6.01 1.67
C LEU A 19 -3.63 5.01 0.57
N ARG A 20 -4.26 3.83 0.56
CA ARG A 20 -3.96 2.76 -0.41
C ARG A 20 -4.42 3.09 -1.84
N GLY A 21 -3.88 2.37 -2.82
CA GLY A 21 -4.25 2.52 -4.24
C GLY A 21 -3.70 3.77 -4.92
N ARG A 22 -2.79 4.50 -4.27
CA ARG A 22 -2.10 5.67 -4.83
C ARG A 22 -0.65 5.71 -4.34
N PHE A 23 0.26 6.17 -5.20
CA PHE A 23 1.64 6.41 -4.81
C PHE A 23 1.76 7.66 -3.95
N HIS A 24 2.63 7.59 -2.94
CA HIS A 24 3.03 8.70 -2.09
C HIS A 24 4.53 8.86 -2.16
N MET A 25 5.01 10.08 -1.95
CA MET A 25 6.45 10.33 -1.83
C MET A 25 6.84 10.31 -0.36
N TYR A 26 7.85 9.52 -0.03
CA TYR A 26 8.44 9.47 1.30
C TYR A 26 9.95 9.48 1.14
N GLU A 27 10.62 10.50 1.71
CA GLU A 27 12.08 10.66 1.62
C GLU A 27 12.65 10.54 0.19
N GLY A 28 11.90 11.04 -0.81
CA GLY A 28 12.31 10.99 -2.22
C GLY A 28 12.05 9.65 -2.92
N ILE A 29 11.44 8.68 -2.24
CA ILE A 29 11.08 7.36 -2.78
C ILE A 29 9.56 7.26 -2.92
N LYS A 30 9.09 6.75 -4.07
CA LYS A 30 7.68 6.43 -4.28
C LYS A 30 7.30 5.18 -3.47
N LEU A 31 6.29 5.29 -2.64
CA LEU A 31 5.74 4.20 -1.83
C LEU A 31 4.25 4.00 -2.15
N MET A 32 3.78 2.76 -2.10
CA MET A 32 2.37 2.40 -2.23
C MET A 32 1.91 1.71 -0.93
N PRO A 33 1.19 2.41 -0.04
CA PRO A 33 0.60 1.80 1.15
C PRO A 33 -0.45 0.74 0.77
N THR A 34 -0.49 -0.37 1.49
CA THR A 34 -1.52 -1.41 1.33
C THR A 34 -1.87 -2.08 2.66
N TYR A 35 -2.85 -2.99 2.67
CA TYR A 35 -3.27 -3.67 3.89
C TYR A 35 -2.22 -4.66 4.38
N HIS A 36 -2.05 -4.72 5.71
CA HIS A 36 -1.17 -5.67 6.35
C HIS A 36 -1.67 -7.12 6.18
N PRO A 37 -0.80 -8.13 5.99
CA PRO A 37 -1.22 -9.53 5.81
C PRO A 37 -2.12 -10.06 6.93
N ALA A 38 -1.85 -9.70 8.19
CA ALA A 38 -2.68 -10.07 9.34
C ALA A 38 -4.10 -9.46 9.33
N TYR A 39 -4.35 -8.40 8.55
CA TYR A 39 -5.69 -7.88 8.28
C TYR A 39 -6.41 -8.77 7.26
N LEU A 40 -5.71 -9.24 6.23
CA LEU A 40 -6.28 -10.12 5.19
C LEU A 40 -6.68 -11.50 5.72
N LEU A 41 -6.02 -11.99 6.76
CA LEU A 41 -6.42 -13.23 7.45
C LEU A 41 -7.80 -13.10 8.11
N ARG A 42 -8.15 -11.89 8.55
CA ARG A 42 -9.44 -11.59 9.21
C ARG A 42 -10.49 -11.05 8.23
N ASN A 43 -10.06 -10.49 7.11
CA ASN A 43 -10.92 -9.95 6.06
C ASN A 43 -10.46 -10.46 4.68
N PRO A 44 -10.80 -11.70 4.30
CA PRO A 44 -10.37 -12.29 3.03
C PRO A 44 -10.76 -11.49 1.78
N PRO A 45 -11.94 -10.84 1.68
CA PRO A 45 -12.29 -9.99 0.55
C PRO A 45 -11.31 -8.86 0.26
N ALA A 46 -10.62 -8.33 1.28
CA ALA A 46 -9.61 -7.29 1.12
C ALA A 46 -8.37 -7.76 0.33
N LYS A 47 -8.19 -9.07 0.08
CA LYS A 47 -7.12 -9.57 -0.80
C LYS A 47 -7.22 -9.03 -2.22
N LYS A 48 -8.45 -8.84 -2.73
CA LYS A 48 -8.67 -8.26 -4.07
C LYS A 48 -8.08 -6.84 -4.15
N GLN A 49 -8.34 -6.06 -3.12
CA GLN A 49 -7.81 -4.70 -2.99
C GLN A 49 -6.27 -4.71 -2.97
N VAL A 50 -5.64 -5.55 -2.15
CA VAL A 50 -4.17 -5.65 -2.13
C VAL A 50 -3.61 -6.10 -3.49
N TRP A 51 -4.30 -7.01 -4.18
CA TRP A 51 -3.89 -7.41 -5.53
C TRP A 51 -3.91 -6.25 -6.52
N GLU A 52 -4.95 -5.40 -6.49
CA GLU A 52 -5.02 -4.18 -7.31
C GLU A 52 -3.85 -3.24 -7.02
N ASP A 53 -3.47 -3.06 -5.75
CA ASP A 53 -2.31 -2.23 -5.36
C ASP A 53 -1.01 -2.81 -5.96
N VAL A 54 -0.81 -4.13 -5.87
CA VAL A 54 0.36 -4.81 -6.44
C VAL A 54 0.41 -4.66 -7.97
N GLN A 55 -0.71 -4.76 -8.66
CA GLN A 55 -0.73 -4.55 -10.12
C GLN A 55 -0.31 -3.12 -10.50
N LEU A 56 -0.69 -2.11 -9.71
CA LEU A 56 -0.23 -0.73 -9.91
C LEU A 56 1.29 -0.61 -9.67
N ILE A 57 1.81 -1.26 -8.63
CA ILE A 57 3.25 -1.31 -8.34
C ILE A 57 4.02 -1.94 -9.50
N MET A 58 3.55 -3.08 -10.00
CA MET A 58 4.20 -3.78 -11.11
C MET A 58 4.24 -2.91 -12.38
N LYS A 59 3.16 -2.19 -12.69
CA LYS A 59 3.12 -1.25 -13.81
C LYS A 59 4.11 -0.09 -13.68
N GLU A 60 4.36 0.37 -12.45
CA GLU A 60 5.31 1.45 -12.17
C GLU A 60 6.76 0.97 -12.24
N ILE A 61 7.04 -0.26 -11.80
CA ILE A 61 8.39 -0.84 -11.75
C ILE A 61 8.81 -1.43 -13.10
N GLU A 62 7.88 -1.70 -14.02
CA GLU A 62 8.16 -2.34 -15.30
C GLU A 62 9.26 -1.59 -16.09
N PRO A 63 10.46 -2.18 -16.26
CA PRO A 63 11.60 -1.52 -16.86
C PRO A 63 11.39 -1.45 -18.38
N GLY A 64 10.74 -0.40 -18.87
CA GLY A 64 10.50 -0.33 -20.32
C GLY A 64 9.72 0.87 -20.88
N ARG A 65 9.30 1.86 -20.08
CA ARG A 65 8.66 3.06 -20.65
C ARG A 65 9.66 4.22 -20.70
N PRO A 66 10.19 4.60 -21.89
CA PRO A 66 10.94 5.84 -22.01
C PRO A 66 10.03 7.01 -21.64
N SER A 67 10.63 7.95 -20.91
CA SER A 67 10.01 9.20 -20.45
C SER A 67 9.64 10.11 -21.61
#